data_AF-Q1QVM1-F1
#
_entry.id   AF-Q1QVM1-F1
#
_cell.length_a   1.000
_cell.length_b   1.000
_cell.length_c   1.000
_cell.angle_alpha   90.00
_cell.angle_beta   90.00
_cell.angle_gamma   90.00
#
_symmetry.space_group_name_H-M   'P 1'
#
loop_
_entity.id
_entity.type
_entity.pdbx_description
1 polymer ?
#
loop_
_entity_poly.entity_id
_entity_poly.type
_entity_poly.pdbx_seq_one_letter_code
_entity_poly.pdbx_strand_id
1 'polypeptide(L)'
;MQHASAQDVMVGTPVALSCSLLMHEVATARDYRRLALRLLTHHRGMSRLMEVLADECQQRCETLQRHDALARLPLPRTLPVSDRATPQFFVTENVMAYRLLWACQQRARHALQHCRVALNVMLADTRPLLVSLVEQKEAEYRILQESHF
;
A
#
# COMPACT_ATOMS: atom_id res chain seq x y z
N MET A 1 6.33 -24.21 -40.85
CA MET A 1 5.30 -23.34 -40.29
C MET A 1 5.82 -22.78 -38.99
N GLN A 2 5.92 -21.46 -38.94
CA GLN A 2 6.61 -20.69 -37.91
C GLN A 2 5.85 -20.68 -36.58
N HIS A 3 6.65 -20.51 -35.52
CA HIS A 3 6.31 -20.31 -34.13
C HIS A 3 5.17 -19.31 -33.87
N ALA A 4 4.37 -19.61 -32.84
CA ALA A 4 3.94 -18.59 -31.89
C ALA A 4 3.84 -19.22 -30.50
N SER A 5 4.89 -18.99 -29.69
CA SER A 5 4.84 -19.18 -28.24
C SER A 5 3.72 -18.32 -27.68
N ALA A 6 2.66 -18.95 -27.19
CA ALA A 6 1.75 -18.32 -26.25
C ALA A 6 2.47 -18.20 -24.90
N GLN A 7 3.39 -17.24 -24.80
CA GLN A 7 3.68 -16.59 -23.53
C GLN A 7 2.40 -15.83 -23.17
N ASP A 8 1.50 -16.54 -22.50
CA ASP A 8 0.37 -15.98 -21.77
C ASP A 8 0.96 -15.05 -20.71
N VAL A 9 1.14 -13.78 -21.11
CA VAL A 9 1.38 -12.69 -20.18
C VAL A 9 0.14 -12.68 -19.30
N MET A 10 0.33 -13.10 -18.04
CA MET A 10 -0.68 -13.09 -16.98
C MET A 10 -1.29 -11.70 -16.81
N VAL A 11 -2.23 -11.32 -17.68
CA VAL A 11 -3.13 -10.19 -17.47
C VAL A 11 -4.16 -10.68 -16.48
N GLY A 12 -3.89 -10.48 -15.18
CA GLY A 12 -4.86 -10.75 -14.13
C GLY A 12 -6.19 -10.07 -14.47
N THR A 13 -7.30 -10.78 -14.26
CA THR A 13 -8.64 -10.23 -14.55
C THR A 13 -8.82 -8.88 -13.82
N PRO A 14 -9.64 -7.95 -14.34
CA PRO A 14 -9.91 -6.67 -13.68
C PRO A 14 -10.29 -6.82 -12.19
N VAL A 15 -10.99 -7.90 -11.85
CA VAL A 15 -11.35 -8.28 -10.47
C VAL A 15 -10.11 -8.65 -9.65
N ALA A 16 -9.21 -9.49 -10.20
CA ALA A 16 -7.97 -9.87 -9.52
C ALA A 16 -7.05 -8.67 -9.25
N LEU A 17 -6.96 -7.73 -10.20
CA LEU A 17 -6.21 -6.48 -10.03
C LEU A 17 -6.83 -5.60 -8.93
N SER A 18 -8.16 -5.44 -8.93
CA SER A 18 -8.87 -4.69 -7.89
C SER A 18 -8.68 -5.32 -6.51
N CYS A 19 -8.74 -6.64 -6.39
CA CYS A 19 -8.45 -7.37 -5.16
C CYS A 19 -7.01 -7.16 -4.68
N SER A 20 -6.04 -7.20 -5.61
CA SER A 20 -4.63 -6.95 -5.32
C SER A 20 -4.42 -5.54 -4.76
N LEU A 21 -5.04 -4.52 -5.36
CA LEU A 21 -4.99 -3.14 -4.86
C LEU A 21 -5.61 -3.01 -3.46
N LEU A 22 -6.79 -3.62 -3.23
CA LEU A 22 -7.43 -3.61 -1.92
C LEU A 22 -6.56 -4.31 -0.85
N MET A 23 -6.02 -5.49 -1.16
CA MET A 23 -5.13 -6.21 -0.26
C MET A 23 -3.89 -5.39 0.08
N HIS A 24 -3.35 -4.67 -0.91
CA HIS A 24 -2.21 -3.80 -0.72
C HIS A 24 -2.53 -2.61 0.20
N GLU A 25 -3.67 -1.94 0.02
CA GLU A 25 -4.08 -0.84 0.90
C GLU A 25 -4.31 -1.32 2.34
N VAL A 26 -4.95 -2.48 2.54
CA VAL A 26 -5.15 -3.07 3.87
C VAL A 26 -3.81 -3.38 4.55
N ALA A 27 -2.87 -3.97 3.81
CA ALA A 27 -1.55 -4.26 4.32
C ALA A 27 -0.79 -2.97 4.69
N THR A 28 -0.88 -1.95 3.84
CA THR A 28 -0.22 -0.65 4.05
C THR A 28 -0.77 0.07 5.27
N ALA A 29 -2.11 0.11 5.43
CA ALA A 29 -2.76 0.69 6.60
C ALA A 29 -2.26 0.06 7.91
N ARG A 30 -2.17 -1.28 7.93
CA ARG A 30 -1.66 -2.03 9.08
C ARG A 30 -0.19 -1.71 9.36
N ASP A 31 0.64 -1.67 8.32
CA ASP A 31 2.06 -1.38 8.45
C ASP A 31 2.30 0.03 8.99
N TYR A 32 1.51 1.01 8.54
CA TYR A 32 1.53 2.38 9.05
C TYR A 32 1.08 2.46 10.52
N ARG A 33 -0.03 1.81 10.91
CA ARG A 33 -0.43 1.73 12.33
C ARG A 33 0.66 1.12 13.19
N ARG A 34 1.30 0.06 12.69
CA ARG A 34 2.41 -0.57 13.40
C ARG A 34 3.60 0.40 13.53
N LEU A 35 3.99 1.09 12.47
CA LEU A 35 5.08 2.08 12.52
C LEU A 35 4.75 3.24 13.46
N ALA A 36 3.50 3.72 13.47
CA ALA A 36 3.03 4.75 14.39
C ALA A 36 3.30 4.36 15.85
N LEU A 37 2.92 3.13 16.23
CA LEU A 37 3.15 2.59 17.57
C LEU A 37 4.64 2.44 17.89
N ARG A 38 5.44 1.93 16.94
CA ARG A 38 6.89 1.72 17.15
C ARG A 38 7.65 3.02 17.34
N LEU A 39 7.20 4.12 16.72
CA LEU A 39 7.84 5.43 16.76
C LEU A 39 7.34 6.32 17.91
N LEU A 40 6.30 5.90 18.64
CA LEU A 40 5.59 6.71 19.64
C LEU A 40 6.52 7.33 20.70
N THR A 41 7.53 6.58 21.14
CA THR A 41 8.44 6.97 22.22
C THR A 41 9.60 7.87 21.75
N HIS A 42 9.93 7.84 20.46
CA HIS A 42 11.19 8.41 19.95
C HIS A 42 10.98 9.50 18.89
N HIS A 43 9.96 9.36 18.04
CA HIS A 43 9.66 10.28 16.94
C HIS A 43 8.16 10.56 16.86
N ARG A 44 7.64 11.36 17.81
CA ARG A 44 6.19 11.64 17.93
C ARG A 44 5.55 12.26 16.70
N GLY A 45 6.26 13.17 16.02
CA GLY A 45 5.77 13.78 14.77
C GLY A 45 5.55 12.72 13.68
N MET A 46 6.53 11.83 13.52
CA MET A 46 6.45 10.73 12.57
C MET A 46 5.41 9.68 12.97
N SER A 47 5.28 9.40 14.27
CA SER A 47 4.23 8.53 14.81
C SER A 47 2.83 9.01 14.38
N ARG A 48 2.54 10.30 14.56
CA ARG A 48 1.28 10.93 14.13
C ARG A 48 1.11 10.91 12.61
N LEU A 49 2.17 11.19 11.85
CA LEU A 49 2.11 11.12 10.40
C LEU A 49 1.73 9.71 9.92
N MET A 50 2.36 8.67 10.49
CA MET A 50 2.02 7.28 10.15
C MET A 50 0.56 6.94 10.50
N GLU A 51 0.03 7.48 11.59
CA GLU A 51 -1.38 7.30 11.95
C GLU A 51 -2.32 7.95 10.92
N VAL A 52 -2.05 9.19 10.52
CA VAL A 52 -2.82 9.90 9.48
C VAL A 52 -2.78 9.12 8.16
N LEU A 53 -1.60 8.69 7.72
CA LEU A 53 -1.46 7.91 6.49
C LEU A 53 -2.19 6.56 6.57
N ALA A 54 -2.27 5.94 7.75
CA ALA A 54 -3.03 4.71 7.93
C ALA A 54 -4.54 4.92 7.77
N ASP A 55 -5.05 6.07 8.23
CA ASP A 55 -6.45 6.43 8.06
C ASP A 55 -6.78 6.78 6.61
N GLU A 56 -5.88 7.46 5.90
CA GLU A 56 -6.02 7.66 4.46
C GLU A 56 -6.04 6.33 3.70
N CYS A 57 -5.18 5.36 4.05
CA CYS A 57 -5.22 4.01 3.49
C CYS A 57 -6.58 3.34 3.74
N GLN A 58 -7.15 3.50 4.94
CA GLN A 58 -8.45 2.95 5.27
C GLN A 58 -9.57 3.56 4.41
N GLN A 59 -9.57 4.89 4.23
CA GLN A 59 -10.54 5.58 3.36
C GLN A 59 -10.44 5.10 1.90
N ARG A 60 -9.22 4.84 1.41
CA ARG A 60 -9.01 4.25 0.09
C ARG A 60 -9.52 2.80 0.01
N CYS A 61 -9.32 1.99 1.04
CA CYS A 61 -9.89 0.64 1.11
C CYS A 61 -11.41 0.68 0.97
N GLU A 62 -12.07 1.55 1.72
CA GLU A 62 -13.53 1.71 1.65
C GLU A 62 -13.99 2.15 0.26
N THR A 63 -13.25 3.07 -0.37
CA THR A 63 -13.56 3.54 -1.73
C THR A 63 -13.41 2.42 -2.75
N LEU A 64 -12.34 1.62 -2.66
CA LEU A 64 -12.16 0.43 -3.50
C LEU A 64 -13.24 -0.62 -3.27
N GLN A 65 -13.66 -0.84 -2.02
CA GLN A 65 -14.72 -1.81 -1.69
C GLN A 65 -16.10 -1.41 -2.22
N ARG A 66 -16.40 -0.12 -2.26
CA ARG A 66 -17.66 0.40 -2.84
C ARG A 66 -17.72 0.25 -4.36
N HIS A 67 -16.61 -0.07 -5.02
CA HIS A 67 -16.60 -0.37 -6.44
C HIS A 67 -17.29 -1.72 -6.71
N ASP A 68 -18.27 -1.75 -7.63
CA ASP A 68 -19.16 -2.90 -7.88
C ASP A 68 -18.46 -4.25 -8.06
N ALA A 69 -17.26 -4.23 -8.66
CA ALA A 69 -16.45 -5.43 -8.86
C ALA A 69 -15.94 -6.09 -7.56
N LEU A 70 -15.84 -5.32 -6.47
CA LEU A 70 -15.34 -5.77 -5.16
C LEU A 70 -16.42 -5.89 -4.10
N ALA A 71 -17.56 -5.19 -4.26
CA ALA A 71 -18.66 -5.17 -3.30
C ALA A 71 -19.23 -6.57 -2.97
N ARG A 72 -19.06 -7.54 -3.88
CA ARG A 72 -19.55 -8.92 -3.73
C ARG A 72 -18.50 -9.90 -3.21
N LEU A 73 -17.25 -9.47 -3.04
CA LEU A 73 -16.16 -10.36 -2.65
C LEU A 73 -15.96 -10.33 -1.13
N PRO A 74 -15.77 -11.50 -0.50
CA PRO A 74 -15.42 -11.56 0.91
C PRO A 74 -14.09 -10.82 1.12
N LEU A 75 -14.03 -9.96 2.14
CA LEU A 75 -12.79 -9.26 2.48
C LEU A 75 -11.64 -10.26 2.64
N PRO A 76 -10.45 -9.96 2.11
CA PRO A 76 -9.26 -10.74 2.37
C PRO A 76 -9.05 -10.81 3.89
N ARG A 77 -9.16 -12.00 4.46
CA ARG A 77 -8.81 -12.22 5.88
C ARG A 77 -7.34 -11.84 6.04
N THR A 78 -7.07 -10.91 6.93
CA THR A 78 -5.70 -10.47 7.23
C THR A 78 -4.87 -11.68 7.64
N LEU A 79 -3.94 -12.10 6.78
CA LEU A 79 -2.99 -13.14 7.15
C LEU A 79 -2.13 -12.60 8.31
N PRO A 80 -1.92 -13.40 9.37
CA PRO A 80 -0.99 -13.04 10.43
C PRO A 80 0.40 -12.88 9.80
N VAL A 81 1.02 -11.72 10.01
CA VAL A 81 2.41 -11.51 9.61
C VAL A 81 3.26 -12.41 10.49
N SER A 82 4.01 -13.33 9.86
CA SER A 82 5.09 -14.04 10.52
C SER A 82 6.16 -13.01 10.87
N ASP A 83 6.11 -12.56 12.11
CA ASP A 83 7.07 -11.62 12.65
C ASP A 83 8.35 -12.40 12.96
N ARG A 84 9.39 -12.21 12.16
CA ARG A 84 10.73 -12.62 12.60
C ARG A 84 11.05 -11.77 13.83
N ALA A 85 11.00 -12.42 14.99
CA ALA A 85 11.12 -11.81 16.31
C ALA A 85 12.35 -10.88 16.37
N THR A 86 12.10 -9.58 16.29
CA THR A 86 13.04 -8.58 16.81
C THR A 86 12.64 -8.37 18.27
N PRO A 87 13.56 -8.52 19.23
CA PRO A 87 13.23 -8.42 20.66
C PRO A 87 12.77 -7.02 21.06
N GLN A 88 13.02 -6.00 20.24
CA GLN A 88 12.65 -4.60 20.49
C GLN A 88 11.53 -4.15 19.55
N PHE A 89 10.34 -3.97 20.13
CA PHE A 89 9.17 -3.43 19.43
C PHE A 89 9.34 -1.93 19.16
N PHE A 90 9.61 -1.14 20.21
CA PHE A 90 9.79 0.31 20.11
C PHE A 90 11.15 0.66 19.51
N VAL A 91 11.18 1.80 18.83
CA VAL A 91 12.41 2.43 18.35
C VAL A 91 13.11 3.08 19.54
N THR A 92 14.36 2.67 19.77
CA THR A 92 15.23 3.25 20.81
C THR A 92 16.37 4.09 20.24
N GLU A 93 16.66 3.93 18.95
CA GLU A 93 17.79 4.58 18.28
C GLU A 93 17.36 5.21 16.95
N ASN A 94 18.01 6.33 16.58
CA ASN A 94 17.74 7.02 15.31
C ASN A 94 18.02 6.12 14.09
N VAL A 95 19.05 5.27 14.15
CA VAL A 95 19.37 4.34 13.07
C VAL A 95 18.25 3.31 12.83
N MET A 96 17.55 2.88 13.90
CA MET A 96 16.37 2.02 13.77
C MET A 96 15.21 2.77 13.11
N ALA A 97 14.95 4.02 13.53
CA ALA A 97 13.93 4.86 12.93
C ALA A 97 14.18 5.00 11.42
N TYR A 98 15.39 5.41 11.05
CA TYR A 98 15.81 5.60 9.66
C TYR A 98 15.61 4.34 8.82
N ARG A 99 16.02 3.16 9.32
CA ARG A 99 15.85 1.89 8.59
C ARG A 99 14.38 1.55 8.36
N LEU A 100 13.54 1.73 9.38
CA LEU A 100 12.10 1.44 9.29
C LEU A 100 11.42 2.36 8.28
N LEU A 101 11.78 3.63 8.31
CA LEU A 101 11.14 4.66 7.49
C LEU A 101 11.66 4.63 6.05
N TRP A 102 12.94 4.32 5.84
CA TRP A 102 13.48 3.99 4.53
C TRP A 102 12.74 2.80 3.91
N ALA A 103 12.56 1.70 4.65
CA ALA A 103 11.81 0.54 4.17
C ALA A 103 10.35 0.88 3.86
N CYS A 104 9.74 1.74 4.69
CA CYS A 104 8.40 2.28 4.48
C CYS A 104 8.29 3.06 3.16
N GLN A 105 9.22 3.98 2.90
CA GLN A 105 9.29 4.74 1.67
C GLN A 105 9.47 3.86 0.43
N GLN A 106 10.33 2.82 0.50
CA GLN A 106 10.49 1.89 -0.61
C GLN A 106 9.22 1.08 -0.89
N ARG A 107 8.48 0.68 0.15
CA ARG A 107 7.17 0.03 -0.03
C ARG A 107 6.15 0.98 -0.69
N ALA A 108 6.08 2.24 -0.27
CA ALA A 108 5.20 3.24 -0.88
C ALA A 108 5.55 3.50 -2.36
N ARG A 109 6.85 3.54 -2.70
CA ARG A 109 7.29 3.63 -4.10
C ARG A 109 6.81 2.46 -4.94
N HIS A 110 6.94 1.24 -4.42
CA HIS A 110 6.48 0.04 -5.10
C HIS A 110 4.95 0.01 -5.24
N ALA A 111 4.23 0.44 -4.20
CA ALA A 111 2.78 0.60 -4.20
C ALA A 111 2.31 1.51 -5.34
N LEU A 112 2.93 2.68 -5.46
CA LEU A 112 2.64 3.65 -6.50
C LEU A 112 2.88 3.06 -7.90
N GLN A 113 4.00 2.35 -8.09
CA GLN A 113 4.29 1.71 -9.38
C GLN A 113 3.23 0.64 -9.72
N HIS A 114 2.79 -0.13 -8.73
CA HIS A 114 1.73 -1.12 -8.91
C HIS A 114 0.39 -0.47 -9.32
N CYS A 115 0.02 0.65 -8.69
CA CYS A 115 -1.18 1.42 -9.06
C CYS A 115 -1.10 1.98 -10.49
N ARG A 116 0.08 2.49 -10.90
CA ARG A 116 0.30 2.97 -12.27
C ARG A 116 0.18 1.86 -13.31
N VAL A 117 0.69 0.66 -13.01
CA VAL A 117 0.51 -0.51 -13.89
C VAL A 117 -0.97 -0.88 -13.97
N ALA A 118 -1.70 -0.92 -12.85
CA ALA A 118 -3.13 -1.21 -12.84
C ALA A 118 -3.93 -0.19 -13.69
N LEU A 119 -3.61 1.10 -13.59
CA LEU A 119 -4.25 2.15 -14.39
C LEU A 119 -4.10 1.93 -15.90
N ASN A 120 -2.99 1.37 -16.37
CA ASN A 120 -2.75 1.10 -17.80
C ASN A 120 -3.47 -0.14 -18.33
N VAL A 121 -3.90 -1.04 -17.44
CA VAL A 121 -4.48 -2.34 -17.82
C VAL A 121 -6.00 -2.38 -17.65
N MET A 122 -6.56 -1.54 -16.77
CA MET A 122 -7.98 -1.60 -16.43
C MET A 122 -8.89 -0.83 -17.41
N LEU A 123 -10.16 -1.24 -17.43
CA LEU A 123 -11.21 -0.74 -18.33
C LEU A 123 -11.57 0.72 -18.05
N ALA A 124 -12.21 1.37 -19.04
CA ALA A 124 -12.56 2.79 -19.00
C ALA A 124 -13.40 3.19 -17.76
N ASP A 125 -14.32 2.33 -17.32
CA ASP A 125 -15.25 2.63 -16.22
C ASP A 125 -14.55 2.73 -14.86
N THR A 126 -13.46 1.99 -14.66
CA THR A 126 -12.70 2.01 -13.40
C THR A 126 -11.54 3.02 -13.43
N ARG A 127 -11.30 3.64 -14.59
CA ARG A 127 -10.18 4.56 -14.81
C ARG A 127 -10.23 5.79 -13.90
N PRO A 128 -11.37 6.48 -13.67
CA PRO A 128 -11.40 7.65 -12.79
C PRO A 128 -11.01 7.32 -11.35
N LEU A 129 -11.46 6.17 -10.83
CA LEU A 129 -11.10 5.68 -9.50
C LEU A 129 -9.59 5.42 -9.40
N LEU A 130 -9.00 4.78 -10.42
CA LEU A 130 -7.57 4.48 -10.44
C LEU A 130 -6.70 5.73 -10.62
N VAL A 131 -7.16 6.72 -11.40
CA VAL A 131 -6.47 8.01 -11.50
C VAL A 131 -6.40 8.68 -10.13
N SER A 132 -7.54 8.77 -9.42
CA SER A 132 -7.57 9.33 -8.06
C SER A 132 -6.69 8.54 -7.09
N LEU A 133 -6.67 7.21 -7.18
CA LEU A 133 -5.80 6.37 -6.34
C LEU A 133 -4.32 6.63 -6.62
N VAL A 134 -3.93 6.76 -7.89
CA VAL A 134 -2.54 7.07 -8.29
C VAL A 134 -2.14 8.44 -7.75
N GLU A 135 -2.97 9.47 -7.93
CA GLU A 135 -2.70 10.82 -7.42
C GLU A 135 -2.51 10.83 -5.89
N GLN A 136 -3.38 10.13 -5.16
CA GLN A 136 -3.27 9.99 -3.70
C GLN A 136 -1.97 9.26 -3.30
N LYS A 137 -1.58 8.21 -4.04
CA LYS A 137 -0.33 7.49 -3.79
C LYS A 137 0.92 8.28 -4.14
N GLU A 138 0.85 9.16 -5.14
CA GLU A 138 1.92 10.11 -5.43
C GLU A 138 2.09 11.12 -4.29
N ALA A 139 0.98 11.62 -3.75
CA ALA A 139 1.00 12.51 -2.59
C ALA A 139 1.57 11.80 -1.34
N GLU A 140 1.10 10.59 -1.03
CA GLU A 140 1.63 9.74 0.06
C GLU A 140 3.15 9.56 -0.07
N TYR A 141 3.61 9.16 -1.26
CA TYR A 141 5.04 8.94 -1.51
C TYR A 141 5.84 10.24 -1.36
N ARG A 142 5.33 11.37 -1.87
CA ARG A 142 5.99 12.68 -1.74
C ARG A 142 6.09 13.11 -0.28
N ILE A 143 5.01 12.99 0.49
CA ILE A 143 5.02 13.27 1.94
C ILE A 143 6.09 12.45 2.64
N LEU A 144 6.20 11.16 2.34
CA LEU A 144 7.24 10.29 2.92
C LEU A 144 8.67 10.70 2.52
N GLN A 145 8.87 11.23 1.31
CA GLN A 145 10.17 11.75 0.87
C GLN A 145 10.54 13.05 1.58
N GLU A 146 9.58 13.96 1.73
CA GLU A 146 9.76 15.29 2.31
C GLU A 146 9.81 15.27 3.83
N SER A 147 9.31 14.21 4.47
CA SER A 147 9.37 13.99 5.91
C SER A 147 10.79 13.64 6.40
N HIS A 148 11.82 14.22 5.75
CA HIS A 148 13.25 14.01 5.93
C HIS A 148 13.64 13.68 7.38
N PHE A 149 14.45 12.62 7.50
CA PHE A 149 15.10 12.15 8.73
C PHE A 149 16.45 12.81 8.94
#